data_AF-A0A938VGH5-F1
#
_entry.id   AF-A0A938VGH5-F1
#
_cell.length_a   1.000
_cell.length_b   1.000
_cell.length_c   1.000
_cell.angle_alpha   90.00
_cell.angle_beta   90.00
_cell.angle_gamma   90.00
#
_symmetry.space_group_name_H-M   'P 1'
#
loop_
_entity.id
_entity.type
_entity.pdbx_description
1 polymer ?
#
loop_
_entity_poly.entity_id
_entity_poly.type
_entity_poly.pdbx_seq_one_letter_code
_entity_poly.pdbx_strand_id
1 'polypeptide(L)'
;MRVTYGPRRPSRAIHAGFTAPDNMAREDAMPPIVDAHAHIAREMTGFRRPTRHGRAIDEGREAQFFPPSFDPVASPPETLLAYMDQAGVDRTFLVQHHLYGDQNALVLATLKQWPDRFSGFAYLGPMTDPGDPDRLARLLGEGMIGLKIELPSTRRLNAAFRWDGAGEMRLWECLARLGRPLWIDINGCNGEDVTALDRALTSVGGVRLMVCHVGGAPQGIWRERALLAKKFDGWTDLAAVPLLSGPEAEYPYPEAQEIVRWAVEQFGADRVLWGSDYPPTLNSSTYRQLIDFVRRHCPFLTPAQKDQILGGAAEAVRRAFTS
;
A
#
# COMPACT_ATOMS: atom_id res chain seq x y z
N MET A 1 32.90 -44.58 33.04
CA MET A 1 33.49 -44.68 31.69
C MET A 1 33.28 -43.33 31.01
N ARG A 2 34.29 -42.45 31.04
CA ARG A 2 34.27 -41.12 30.38
C ARG A 2 34.94 -41.27 29.02
N VAL A 3 34.26 -40.86 27.94
CA VAL A 3 34.85 -40.82 26.58
C VAL A 3 35.01 -39.35 26.19
N THR A 4 36.25 -38.94 26.01
CA THR A 4 36.68 -37.62 25.51
C THR A 4 36.61 -37.56 23.99
N TYR A 5 36.03 -36.49 23.44
CA TYR A 5 36.03 -36.19 22.01
C TYR A 5 37.31 -35.45 21.61
N GLY A 6 38.07 -36.01 20.65
CA GLY A 6 39.15 -35.33 19.93
C GLY A 6 38.65 -34.61 18.66
N PRO A 7 39.43 -33.65 18.11
CA PRO A 7 38.94 -32.70 17.11
C PRO A 7 38.80 -33.34 15.72
N ARG A 8 37.61 -33.20 15.10
CA ARG A 8 37.40 -33.55 13.68
C ARG A 8 37.83 -32.41 12.76
N ARG A 9 38.61 -32.77 11.74
CA ARG A 9 39.10 -31.91 10.64
C ARG A 9 37.94 -31.39 9.76
N PRO A 10 38.12 -30.24 9.08
CA PRO A 10 37.07 -29.63 8.25
C PRO A 10 36.87 -30.42 6.95
N SER A 11 35.63 -30.78 6.64
CA SER A 11 35.25 -31.36 5.34
C SER A 11 35.16 -30.26 4.28
N ARG A 12 35.86 -30.49 3.16
CA ARG A 12 35.90 -29.62 1.98
C ARG A 12 34.51 -29.36 1.39
N ALA A 13 34.29 -28.10 1.02
CA ALA A 13 33.18 -27.63 0.22
C ALA A 13 33.11 -28.38 -1.12
N ILE A 14 31.89 -28.75 -1.51
CA ILE A 14 31.58 -29.27 -2.83
C ILE A 14 31.01 -28.08 -3.61
N HIS A 15 31.87 -27.36 -4.34
CA HIS A 15 31.45 -26.45 -5.39
C HIS A 15 31.03 -27.30 -6.60
N ALA A 16 29.73 -27.47 -6.79
CA ALA A 16 29.17 -27.87 -8.08
C ALA A 16 28.63 -26.60 -8.75
N GLY A 17 29.36 -26.14 -9.76
CA GLY A 17 28.93 -25.02 -10.61
C GLY A 17 27.76 -25.44 -11.48
N PHE A 18 26.71 -24.63 -11.47
CA PHE A 18 25.76 -24.52 -12.57
C PHE A 18 25.94 -23.12 -13.17
N THR A 19 26.74 -23.05 -14.24
CA THR A 19 26.70 -21.94 -15.18
C THR A 19 25.34 -21.97 -15.88
N ALA A 20 24.53 -20.92 -15.68
CA ALA A 20 23.31 -20.75 -16.46
C ALA A 20 23.67 -20.53 -17.93
N PRO A 21 22.98 -21.18 -18.89
CA PRO A 21 23.17 -20.86 -20.29
C PRO A 21 22.60 -19.47 -20.58
N ASP A 22 23.43 -18.62 -21.17
CA ASP A 22 23.01 -17.40 -21.82
C ASP A 22 22.05 -17.72 -22.98
N ASN A 23 20.97 -16.95 -23.04
CA ASN A 23 20.14 -16.70 -24.22
C ASN A 23 19.25 -17.86 -24.73
N MET A 24 18.14 -18.12 -24.03
CA MET A 24 16.89 -18.62 -24.62
C MET A 24 15.69 -17.85 -24.07
N ALA A 25 14.98 -17.15 -24.98
CA ALA A 25 13.61 -16.65 -24.90
C ALA A 25 13.21 -15.75 -23.70
N ARG A 26 13.30 -14.42 -23.89
CA ARG A 26 12.41 -13.48 -23.20
C ARG A 26 11.06 -13.46 -23.95
N GLU A 27 10.25 -14.50 -23.82
CA GLU A 27 8.91 -14.51 -24.44
C GLU A 27 7.81 -15.23 -23.65
N ASP A 28 8.06 -15.66 -22.40
CA ASP A 28 7.02 -16.27 -21.53
C ASP A 28 7.22 -15.95 -20.03
N ALA A 29 7.79 -14.79 -19.70
CA ALA A 29 7.80 -14.34 -18.31
C ALA A 29 6.37 -13.94 -17.93
N MET A 30 5.78 -14.62 -16.94
CA MET A 30 4.48 -14.20 -16.39
C MET A 30 4.54 -12.71 -16.01
N PRO A 31 3.46 -11.94 -16.25
CA PRO A 31 3.42 -10.53 -15.87
C PRO A 31 3.76 -10.36 -14.38
N PRO A 32 4.52 -9.31 -14.01
CA PRO A 32 4.89 -9.11 -12.62
C PRO A 32 3.65 -8.88 -11.77
N ILE A 33 3.64 -9.43 -10.56
CA ILE A 33 2.63 -9.13 -9.54
C ILE A 33 3.18 -7.99 -8.67
N VAL A 34 2.39 -6.94 -8.51
CA VAL A 34 2.78 -5.74 -7.77
C VAL A 34 1.74 -5.43 -6.71
N ASP A 35 2.15 -5.50 -5.45
CA ASP A 35 1.32 -5.11 -4.32
C ASP A 35 1.30 -3.58 -4.19
N ALA A 36 0.22 -2.96 -4.65
CA ALA A 36 0.08 -1.50 -4.65
C ALA A 36 -0.10 -0.88 -3.26
N HIS A 37 -0.22 -1.66 -2.19
CA HIS A 37 -0.54 -1.11 -0.87
C HIS A 37 -0.01 -2.01 0.26
N ALA A 38 1.12 -1.64 0.84
CA ALA A 38 1.67 -2.29 2.02
C ALA A 38 2.29 -1.29 3.00
N HIS A 39 2.39 -1.73 4.27
CA HIS A 39 2.91 -0.94 5.38
C HIS A 39 4.12 -1.60 6.02
N ILE A 40 5.11 -0.79 6.36
CA ILE A 40 6.30 -1.21 7.12
C ILE A 40 6.52 -0.32 8.33
N ALA A 41 6.97 -0.92 9.43
CA ALA A 41 7.39 -0.25 10.64
C ALA A 41 8.32 -1.17 11.43
N ARG A 42 9.54 -0.73 11.74
CA ARG A 42 10.40 -1.48 12.69
C ARG A 42 9.92 -1.32 14.13
N GLU A 43 9.34 -0.17 14.42
CA GLU A 43 8.71 0.16 15.69
C GLU A 43 7.43 0.93 15.40
N MET A 44 6.36 0.59 16.10
CA MET A 44 5.09 1.32 16.01
C MET A 44 5.18 2.58 16.87
N THR A 45 5.36 3.74 16.23
CA THR A 45 5.49 5.04 16.90
C THR A 45 4.25 5.93 16.68
N GLY A 46 3.21 5.36 16.07
CA GLY A 46 1.94 6.02 15.86
C GLY A 46 1.07 6.06 17.10
N PHE A 47 -0.20 6.39 16.91
CA PHE A 47 -1.15 6.51 18.03
C PHE A 47 -1.61 5.15 18.59
N ARG A 48 -1.52 4.07 17.79
CA ARG A 48 -1.74 2.71 18.29
C ARG A 48 -0.57 2.31 19.16
N ARG A 49 -0.81 2.09 20.45
CA ARG A 49 0.23 1.64 21.37
C ARG A 49 0.38 0.12 21.26
N PRO A 50 1.46 -0.41 20.67
CA PRO A 50 1.63 -1.85 20.53
C PRO A 50 1.68 -2.52 21.91
N THR A 51 1.09 -3.70 22.01
CA THR A 51 1.22 -4.59 23.17
C THR A 51 2.06 -5.79 22.76
N ARG A 52 1.46 -6.98 22.63
CA ARG A 52 2.14 -8.22 22.23
C ARG A 52 1.26 -9.00 21.26
N HIS A 53 1.86 -9.93 20.53
CA HIS A 53 1.11 -10.87 19.68
C HIS A 53 0.17 -10.17 18.69
N GLY A 54 0.69 -9.19 17.96
CA GLY A 54 -0.06 -8.41 16.97
C GLY A 54 -1.16 -7.48 17.51
N ARG A 55 -1.29 -7.32 18.84
CA ARG A 55 -2.28 -6.45 19.46
C ARG A 55 -1.75 -5.04 19.72
N ALA A 56 -2.65 -4.07 19.71
CA ALA A 56 -2.36 -2.72 20.14
C ALA A 56 -3.57 -2.12 20.86
N ILE A 57 -3.31 -1.10 21.66
CA ILE A 57 -4.35 -0.30 22.31
C ILE A 57 -4.63 0.93 21.45
N ASP A 58 -5.91 1.14 21.21
CA ASP A 58 -6.46 2.25 20.45
C ASP A 58 -7.69 2.81 21.16
N GLU A 59 -7.71 4.11 21.48
CA GLU A 59 -8.75 4.75 22.31
C GLU A 59 -9.10 3.98 23.60
N GLY A 60 -8.07 3.44 24.26
CA GLY A 60 -8.24 2.68 25.51
C GLY A 60 -8.79 1.26 25.32
N ARG A 61 -9.02 0.81 24.09
CA ARG A 61 -9.44 -0.55 23.76
C ARG A 61 -8.30 -1.32 23.12
N GLU A 62 -8.03 -2.52 23.60
CA GLU A 62 -7.08 -3.43 22.96
C GLU A 62 -7.77 -4.26 21.88
N ALA A 63 -7.16 -4.33 20.69
CA ALA A 63 -7.67 -5.13 19.57
C ALA A 63 -6.53 -5.79 18.80
N GLN A 64 -6.88 -6.79 18.00
CA GLN A 64 -5.97 -7.46 17.08
C GLN A 64 -5.79 -6.60 15.83
N PHE A 65 -4.56 -6.20 15.53
CA PHE A 65 -4.28 -5.37 14.35
C PHE A 65 -3.35 -6.04 13.36
N PHE A 66 -2.36 -6.81 13.82
CA PHE A 66 -1.50 -7.66 12.99
C PHE A 66 -1.73 -9.12 13.39
N PRO A 67 -1.32 -10.13 12.60
CA PRO A 67 -1.42 -11.52 13.05
C PRO A 67 -0.69 -11.78 14.39
N PRO A 68 -1.14 -12.74 15.20
CA PRO A 68 -0.51 -13.06 16.50
C PRO A 68 0.99 -13.39 16.45
N SER A 69 1.51 -13.80 15.28
CA SER A 69 2.93 -14.07 15.06
C SER A 69 3.80 -12.82 15.01
N PHE A 70 3.22 -11.62 14.90
CA PHE A 70 3.94 -10.35 14.91
C PHE A 70 4.18 -9.94 16.36
N ASP A 71 5.24 -10.49 16.95
CA ASP A 71 5.63 -10.25 18.33
C ASP A 71 7.17 -10.03 18.47
N PRO A 72 7.64 -8.81 18.76
CA PRO A 72 6.88 -7.60 19.04
C PRO A 72 6.04 -7.14 17.84
N VAL A 73 5.05 -6.29 18.09
CA VAL A 73 4.15 -5.78 17.04
C VAL A 73 4.90 -4.79 16.15
N ALA A 74 5.52 -5.33 15.10
CA ALA A 74 6.33 -4.60 14.13
C ALA A 74 6.25 -5.29 12.76
N SER A 75 6.34 -4.51 11.70
CA SER A 75 6.32 -4.92 10.30
C SER A 75 7.63 -4.51 9.60
N PRO A 76 8.78 -5.12 9.92
CA PRO A 76 10.04 -4.70 9.31
C PRO A 76 10.06 -5.06 7.81
N PRO A 77 10.79 -4.30 6.97
CA PRO A 77 10.84 -4.51 5.53
C PRO A 77 11.21 -5.94 5.12
N GLU A 78 12.11 -6.57 5.87
CA GLU A 78 12.56 -7.94 5.61
C GLU A 78 11.43 -8.96 5.73
N THR A 79 10.49 -8.75 6.66
CA THR A 79 9.33 -9.63 6.83
C THR A 79 8.37 -9.46 5.66
N LEU A 80 8.08 -8.21 5.23
CA LEU A 80 7.27 -7.97 4.04
C LEU A 80 7.93 -8.61 2.80
N LEU A 81 9.24 -8.43 2.61
CA LEU A 81 9.98 -9.03 1.52
C LEU A 81 9.87 -10.56 1.52
N ALA A 82 9.96 -11.21 2.68
CA ALA A 82 9.80 -12.65 2.80
C ALA A 82 8.37 -13.12 2.43
N TYR A 83 7.34 -12.36 2.83
CA TYR A 83 5.96 -12.63 2.38
C TYR A 83 5.81 -12.47 0.87
N MET A 84 6.40 -11.43 0.30
CA MET A 84 6.41 -11.18 -1.15
C MET A 84 7.08 -12.35 -1.89
N ASP A 85 8.28 -12.76 -1.46
CA ASP A 85 9.02 -13.87 -2.09
C ASP A 85 8.25 -15.20 -1.97
N GLN A 86 7.65 -15.49 -0.82
CA GLN A 86 6.78 -16.66 -0.63
C GLN A 86 5.54 -16.61 -1.54
N ALA A 87 4.96 -15.42 -1.71
CA ALA A 87 3.78 -15.19 -2.52
C ALA A 87 4.10 -14.97 -4.02
N GLY A 88 5.37 -14.90 -4.42
CA GLY A 88 5.73 -14.54 -5.80
C GLY A 88 5.24 -13.15 -6.20
N VAL A 89 5.35 -12.18 -5.29
CA VAL A 89 5.13 -10.76 -5.57
C VAL A 89 6.45 -10.09 -5.87
N ASP A 90 6.52 -9.49 -7.04
CA ASP A 90 7.75 -8.93 -7.59
C ASP A 90 8.06 -7.57 -6.95
N ARG A 91 7.04 -6.74 -6.71
CA ARG A 91 7.22 -5.37 -6.20
C ARG A 91 6.10 -4.94 -5.27
N THR A 92 6.35 -3.88 -4.50
CA THR A 92 5.32 -3.26 -3.67
C THR A 92 5.47 -1.74 -3.54
N PHE A 93 4.35 -1.07 -3.28
CA PHE A 93 4.29 0.32 -2.87
C PHE A 93 4.09 0.43 -1.37
N LEU A 94 4.95 1.23 -0.73
CA LEU A 94 4.91 1.55 0.69
C LEU A 94 4.11 2.84 0.88
N VAL A 95 2.93 2.72 1.46
CA VAL A 95 1.98 3.81 1.68
C VAL A 95 1.66 3.93 3.15
N GLN A 96 2.35 4.82 3.86
CA GLN A 96 2.32 4.83 5.31
C GLN A 96 1.07 5.48 5.90
N HIS A 97 0.66 4.96 7.06
CA HIS A 97 -0.44 5.48 7.86
C HIS A 97 0.06 5.84 9.27
N HIS A 98 -0.52 6.87 9.86
CA HIS A 98 -0.33 7.25 11.26
C HIS A 98 -0.50 6.17 12.35
N LEU A 99 -1.03 4.96 12.07
CA LEU A 99 -0.99 3.82 13.01
C LEU A 99 0.46 3.43 13.29
N TYR A 100 1.26 3.48 12.24
CA TYR A 100 2.65 3.06 12.22
C TYR A 100 3.58 4.18 12.71
N GLY A 101 3.11 5.43 12.67
CA GLY A 101 3.90 6.62 13.00
C GLY A 101 4.71 7.13 11.81
N ASP A 102 5.70 7.98 12.06
CA ASP A 102 6.57 8.48 11.00
C ASP A 102 7.62 7.44 10.62
N GLN A 103 7.44 6.84 9.45
CA GLN A 103 8.31 5.80 8.90
C GLN A 103 9.10 6.28 7.69
N ASN A 104 9.17 7.59 7.41
CA ASN A 104 9.79 8.10 6.18
C ASN A 104 11.26 7.68 6.03
N ALA A 105 12.05 7.77 7.11
CA ALA A 105 13.46 7.38 7.09
C ALA A 105 13.63 5.87 6.83
N LEU A 106 12.75 5.05 7.40
CA LEU A 106 12.73 3.60 7.16
C LEU A 106 12.35 3.28 5.71
N VAL A 107 11.32 3.96 5.18
CA VAL A 107 10.90 3.81 3.78
C VAL A 107 12.07 4.17 2.86
N LEU A 108 12.69 5.34 3.02
CA LEU A 108 13.82 5.76 2.18
C LEU A 108 15.01 4.79 2.26
N ALA A 109 15.33 4.28 3.45
CA ALA A 109 16.35 3.24 3.60
C ALA A 109 15.99 1.95 2.85
N THR A 110 14.71 1.55 2.90
CA THR A 110 14.18 0.39 2.18
C THR A 110 14.27 0.57 0.66
N LEU A 111 13.91 1.75 0.15
CA LEU A 111 14.03 2.07 -1.28
C LEU A 111 15.50 2.01 -1.75
N LYS A 112 16.44 2.48 -0.93
CA LYS A 112 17.88 2.42 -1.24
C LYS A 112 18.42 0.99 -1.21
N GLN A 113 17.94 0.17 -0.28
CA GLN A 113 18.41 -1.21 -0.10
C GLN A 113 17.86 -2.16 -1.18
N TRP A 114 16.61 -1.96 -1.61
CA TRP A 114 15.94 -2.82 -2.58
C TRP A 114 15.18 -1.99 -3.65
N PRO A 115 15.91 -1.21 -4.48
CA PRO A 115 15.31 -0.24 -5.41
C PRO A 115 14.41 -0.87 -6.48
N ASP A 116 14.66 -2.14 -6.83
CA ASP A 116 13.85 -2.87 -7.82
C ASP A 116 12.62 -3.56 -7.22
N ARG A 117 12.47 -3.54 -5.89
CA ARG A 117 11.39 -4.24 -5.17
C ARG A 117 10.39 -3.26 -4.54
N PHE A 118 10.80 -2.05 -4.18
CA PHE A 118 9.95 -1.11 -3.45
C PHE A 118 9.83 0.24 -4.13
N SER A 119 8.65 0.85 -4.03
CA SER A 119 8.39 2.27 -4.26
C SER A 119 7.73 2.85 -3.02
N GLY A 120 7.88 4.14 -2.74
CA GLY A 120 7.43 4.71 -1.47
C GLY A 120 6.74 6.05 -1.62
N PHE A 121 5.74 6.28 -0.79
CA PHE A 121 5.07 7.56 -0.65
C PHE A 121 5.54 8.27 0.61
N ALA A 122 5.66 9.59 0.52
CA ALA A 122 5.91 10.46 1.65
C ALA A 122 4.69 10.47 2.58
N TYR A 123 4.96 10.66 3.86
CA TYR A 123 3.95 10.83 4.90
C TYR A 123 4.31 12.04 5.75
N LEU A 124 3.35 12.93 6.00
CA LEU A 124 3.58 14.21 6.69
C LEU A 124 2.86 14.31 8.04
N GLY A 125 2.37 13.18 8.57
CA GLY A 125 1.72 13.20 9.88
C GLY A 125 0.46 14.08 9.90
N PRO A 126 0.28 14.89 10.96
CA PRO A 126 -0.87 15.79 11.08
C PRO A 126 -0.94 16.92 10.05
N MET A 127 0.13 17.18 9.29
CA MET A 127 0.22 18.31 8.36
C MET A 127 -0.04 19.66 9.04
N THR A 128 0.56 19.88 10.21
CA THR A 128 0.43 21.13 10.99
C THR A 128 1.66 22.03 10.89
N ASP A 129 2.75 21.57 10.25
CA ASP A 129 4.00 22.33 10.18
C ASP A 129 3.98 23.24 8.92
N PRO A 130 4.16 24.57 9.06
CA PRO A 130 4.27 25.46 7.91
C PRO A 130 5.36 25.06 6.89
N GLY A 131 6.39 24.33 7.32
CA GLY A 131 7.47 23.80 6.49
C GLY A 131 7.18 22.46 5.80
N ASP A 132 5.98 21.88 5.96
CA ASP A 132 5.59 20.62 5.33
C ASP A 132 5.74 20.60 3.79
N PRO A 133 5.47 21.69 3.03
CA PRO A 133 5.73 21.71 1.59
C PRO A 133 7.20 21.53 1.21
N ASP A 134 8.13 22.12 1.96
CA ASP A 134 9.57 21.96 1.74
C ASP A 134 10.03 20.57 2.15
N ARG A 135 9.50 20.07 3.27
CA ARG A 135 9.73 18.70 3.73
C ARG A 135 9.27 17.69 2.68
N LEU A 136 8.09 17.88 2.10
CA LEU A 136 7.56 17.05 1.02
C LEU A 136 8.48 17.09 -0.20
N ALA A 137 8.85 18.27 -0.67
CA ALA A 137 9.74 18.42 -1.82
C ALA A 137 11.08 17.69 -1.61
N ARG A 138 11.65 17.76 -0.40
CA ARG A 138 12.85 17.00 -0.03
C ARG A 138 12.62 15.50 -0.09
N LEU A 139 11.57 14.98 0.55
CA LEU A 139 11.25 13.56 0.57
C LEU A 139 11.08 12.98 -0.85
N LEU A 140 10.42 13.74 -1.73
CA LEU A 140 10.27 13.39 -3.14
C LEU A 140 11.62 13.37 -3.87
N GLY A 141 12.48 14.36 -3.61
CA GLY A 141 13.85 14.42 -4.16
C GLY A 141 14.76 13.30 -3.66
N GLU A 142 14.44 12.67 -2.52
CA GLU A 142 15.18 11.52 -1.96
C GLU A 142 14.69 10.16 -2.48
N GLY A 143 13.65 10.14 -3.34
CA GLY A 143 13.19 8.94 -4.05
C GLY A 143 11.76 8.50 -3.75
N MET A 144 11.01 9.22 -2.90
CA MET A 144 9.57 8.99 -2.77
C MET A 144 8.83 9.53 -3.99
N ILE A 145 7.78 8.84 -4.41
CA ILE A 145 7.13 9.11 -5.70
C ILE A 145 5.88 9.97 -5.59
N GLY A 146 5.37 10.22 -4.37
CA GLY A 146 4.15 10.98 -4.12
C GLY A 146 3.88 11.17 -2.64
N LEU A 147 2.70 11.69 -2.30
CA LEU A 147 2.25 11.88 -0.91
C LEU A 147 1.10 10.93 -0.58
N LYS A 148 1.18 10.24 0.56
CA LYS A 148 0.09 9.45 1.15
C LYS A 148 -0.57 10.23 2.29
N ILE A 149 -1.90 10.29 2.28
CA ILE A 149 -2.72 10.91 3.32
C ILE A 149 -3.84 9.96 3.76
N GLU A 150 -4.30 10.15 4.99
CA GLU A 150 -5.26 9.33 5.74
C GLU A 150 -6.26 10.24 6.45
N LEU A 151 -7.56 10.23 6.10
CA LEU A 151 -8.61 11.08 6.71
C LEU A 151 -10.01 10.44 6.58
N PRO A 152 -11.02 10.79 7.41
CA PRO A 152 -11.15 10.81 8.87
C PRO A 152 -11.36 9.44 9.53
N SER A 153 -11.61 8.35 8.78
CA SER A 153 -11.74 6.96 9.26
C SER A 153 -10.69 6.57 10.28
N THR A 154 -9.50 7.12 10.10
CA THR A 154 -8.29 6.80 10.83
C THR A 154 -8.04 7.79 11.96
N ARG A 155 -8.91 8.81 12.08
CA ARG A 155 -8.92 9.98 12.97
C ARG A 155 -8.00 11.06 12.43
N ARG A 156 -8.60 12.22 12.13
CA ARG A 156 -7.89 13.43 11.71
C ARG A 156 -6.83 13.73 12.78
N LEU A 157 -5.57 13.41 12.50
CA LEU A 157 -4.44 13.78 13.37
C LEU A 157 -4.40 15.29 13.64
N ASN A 158 -5.05 16.05 12.75
CA ASN A 158 -5.27 17.48 12.85
C ASN A 158 -6.77 17.79 12.74
N ALA A 159 -7.41 18.13 13.85
CA ALA A 159 -8.83 18.51 13.88
C ALA A 159 -9.12 19.79 13.08
N ALA A 160 -8.11 20.63 12.83
CA ALA A 160 -8.21 21.84 12.02
C ALA A 160 -7.90 21.62 10.54
N PHE A 161 -7.62 20.38 10.12
CA PHE A 161 -7.36 20.04 8.72
C PHE A 161 -8.53 20.49 7.83
N ARG A 162 -8.20 21.12 6.72
CA ARG A 162 -9.15 21.51 5.69
C ARG A 162 -8.55 21.25 4.32
N TRP A 163 -9.29 20.59 3.44
CA TRP A 163 -8.85 20.40 2.06
C TRP A 163 -8.50 21.71 1.34
N ASP A 164 -9.19 22.79 1.69
CA ASP A 164 -8.99 24.15 1.17
C ASP A 164 -8.26 25.09 2.14
N GLY A 165 -7.61 24.55 3.17
CA GLY A 165 -6.80 25.33 4.10
C GLY A 165 -5.54 25.87 3.43
N ALA A 166 -5.06 27.04 3.84
CA ALA A 166 -3.91 27.68 3.21
C ALA A 166 -2.60 26.85 3.30
N GLY A 167 -2.47 25.96 4.30
CA GLY A 167 -1.34 25.05 4.41
C GLY A 167 -1.45 23.87 3.44
N GLU A 168 -2.62 23.24 3.42
CA GLU A 168 -2.96 22.11 2.55
C GLU A 168 -2.89 22.50 1.08
N MET A 169 -3.39 23.68 0.71
CA MET A 169 -3.29 24.22 -0.65
C MET A 169 -1.84 24.30 -1.12
N ARG A 170 -0.89 24.70 -0.26
CA ARG A 170 0.54 24.72 -0.62
C ARG A 170 1.10 23.31 -0.85
N LEU A 171 0.58 22.29 -0.16
CA LEU A 171 0.96 20.89 -0.39
C LEU A 171 0.45 20.40 -1.76
N TRP A 172 -0.80 20.71 -2.09
CA TRP A 172 -1.38 20.37 -3.41
C TRP A 172 -0.64 21.08 -4.54
N GLU A 173 -0.34 22.37 -4.39
CA GLU A 173 0.46 23.14 -5.34
C GLU A 173 1.88 22.57 -5.49
N CYS A 174 2.49 22.12 -4.39
CA CYS A 174 3.79 21.45 -4.42
C CYS A 174 3.73 20.15 -5.25
N LEU A 175 2.71 19.30 -5.02
CA LEU A 175 2.50 18.08 -5.80
C LEU A 175 2.28 18.36 -7.28
N ALA A 176 1.41 19.32 -7.62
CA ALA A 176 1.12 19.71 -8.99
C ALA A 176 2.38 20.21 -9.72
N ARG A 177 3.12 21.11 -9.08
CA ARG A 177 4.37 21.67 -9.62
C ARG A 177 5.43 20.59 -9.86
N LEU A 178 5.49 19.58 -8.99
CA LEU A 178 6.44 18.46 -9.10
C LEU A 178 5.92 17.31 -9.95
N GLY A 179 4.67 17.38 -10.45
CA GLY A 179 4.05 16.30 -11.21
C GLY A 179 3.88 15.00 -10.41
N ARG A 180 3.77 15.09 -9.08
CA ARG A 180 3.67 13.93 -8.19
C ARG A 180 2.22 13.69 -7.77
N PRO A 181 1.79 12.43 -7.62
CA PRO A 181 0.42 12.10 -7.30
C PRO A 181 0.16 12.16 -5.79
N LEU A 182 -1.13 12.27 -5.48
CA LEU A 182 -1.67 12.19 -4.13
C LEU A 182 -2.40 10.85 -3.96
N TRP A 183 -2.02 10.04 -2.97
CA TRP A 183 -2.75 8.84 -2.56
C TRP A 183 -3.51 9.12 -1.27
N ILE A 184 -4.82 8.92 -1.27
CA ILE A 184 -5.66 9.21 -0.10
C ILE A 184 -6.45 7.97 0.32
N ASP A 185 -6.46 7.74 1.62
CA ASP A 185 -7.55 7.02 2.26
C ASP A 185 -8.57 8.09 2.72
N ILE A 186 -9.78 8.00 2.16
CA ILE A 186 -10.94 8.83 2.49
C ILE A 186 -12.08 7.98 3.04
N ASN A 187 -11.74 6.89 3.72
CA ASN A 187 -12.71 6.02 4.36
C ASN A 187 -13.51 6.84 5.39
N GLY A 188 -14.82 6.64 5.46
CA GLY A 188 -15.70 7.39 6.36
C GLY A 188 -15.90 8.89 6.04
N CYS A 189 -15.24 9.48 5.03
CA CYS A 189 -15.54 10.85 4.58
C CYS A 189 -17.02 11.00 4.17
N ASN A 190 -17.60 12.15 4.49
CA ASN A 190 -18.93 12.54 4.02
C ASN A 190 -18.85 13.27 2.65
N GLY A 191 -20.01 13.62 2.09
CA GLY A 191 -20.06 14.33 0.80
C GLY A 191 -19.47 15.74 0.82
N GLU A 192 -19.44 16.40 1.98
CA GLU A 192 -18.82 17.73 2.13
C GLU A 192 -17.30 17.64 1.99
N ASP A 193 -16.68 16.63 2.61
CA ASP A 193 -15.24 16.36 2.47
C ASP A 193 -14.88 16.07 1.00
N VAL A 194 -15.69 15.24 0.31
CA VAL A 194 -15.51 14.94 -1.12
C VAL A 194 -15.60 16.22 -1.97
N THR A 195 -16.59 17.07 -1.70
CA THR A 195 -16.79 18.34 -2.42
C THR A 195 -15.64 19.32 -2.16
N ALA A 196 -15.16 19.39 -0.92
CA ALA A 196 -14.05 20.26 -0.55
C ALA A 196 -12.73 19.83 -1.20
N LEU A 197 -12.45 18.52 -1.19
CA LEU A 197 -11.30 17.94 -1.88
C LEU A 197 -11.37 18.18 -3.39
N ASP A 198 -12.55 17.95 -3.99
CA ASP A 198 -12.77 18.21 -5.41
C ASP A 198 -12.48 19.67 -5.79
N ARG A 199 -13.03 20.62 -5.01
CA ARG A 199 -12.79 22.05 -5.22
C ARG A 199 -11.30 22.40 -5.11
N ALA A 200 -10.63 21.90 -4.06
CA ALA A 200 -9.22 22.16 -3.81
C ALA A 200 -8.34 21.66 -4.97
N LEU A 201 -8.46 20.38 -5.34
CA LEU A 201 -7.66 19.81 -6.42
C LEU A 201 -8.01 20.41 -7.79
N THR A 202 -9.28 20.75 -8.05
CA THR A 202 -9.68 21.47 -9.27
C THR A 202 -9.02 22.84 -9.35
N SER A 203 -8.94 23.57 -8.24
CA SER A 203 -8.34 24.91 -8.22
C SER A 203 -6.83 24.92 -8.44
N VAL A 204 -6.13 23.87 -8.00
CA VAL A 204 -4.69 23.71 -8.25
C VAL A 204 -4.42 23.17 -9.66
N GLY A 205 -5.19 22.16 -10.08
CA GLY A 205 -4.96 21.43 -11.32
C GLY A 205 -3.69 20.58 -11.30
N GLY A 206 -3.60 19.59 -12.19
CA GLY A 206 -2.36 18.82 -12.41
C GLY A 206 -2.00 17.78 -11.34
N VAL A 207 -2.72 17.70 -10.22
CA VAL A 207 -2.56 16.61 -9.24
C VAL A 207 -3.33 15.39 -9.72
N ARG A 208 -2.64 14.25 -9.88
CA ARG A 208 -3.27 12.95 -10.09
C ARG A 208 -3.65 12.31 -8.76
N LEU A 209 -4.81 11.68 -8.70
CA LEU A 209 -5.37 11.16 -7.46
C LEU A 209 -5.45 9.64 -7.42
N MET A 210 -4.98 9.03 -6.34
CA MET A 210 -5.19 7.61 -6.05
C MET A 210 -6.08 7.49 -4.81
N VAL A 211 -7.16 6.72 -4.91
CA VAL A 211 -8.08 6.48 -3.80
C VAL A 211 -7.89 5.06 -3.28
N CYS A 212 -7.65 4.94 -1.97
CA CYS A 212 -7.51 3.64 -1.31
C CYS A 212 -8.85 2.89 -1.23
N HIS A 213 -8.76 1.57 -1.23
CA HIS A 213 -9.82 0.65 -0.79
C HIS A 213 -11.16 0.84 -1.51
N VAL A 214 -11.12 1.25 -2.78
CA VAL A 214 -12.31 1.64 -3.57
C VAL A 214 -13.20 2.64 -2.82
N GLY A 215 -12.57 3.65 -2.21
CA GLY A 215 -13.25 4.67 -1.43
C GLY A 215 -13.87 4.14 -0.14
N GLY A 216 -13.39 3.02 0.40
CA GLY A 216 -13.92 2.38 1.61
C GLY A 216 -15.18 1.60 1.32
N ALA A 217 -15.14 0.79 0.27
CA ALA A 217 -16.26 -0.06 -0.10
C ALA A 217 -16.45 -1.21 0.92
N PRO A 218 -17.68 -1.70 1.14
CA PRO A 218 -18.96 -1.18 0.64
C PRO A 218 -19.63 -0.13 1.57
N GLN A 219 -18.91 0.61 2.41
CA GLN A 219 -19.53 1.49 3.41
C GLN A 219 -19.95 2.86 2.85
N GLY A 220 -21.07 3.42 3.33
CA GLY A 220 -21.47 4.81 3.08
C GLY A 220 -21.46 5.20 1.59
N ILE A 221 -20.88 6.36 1.29
CA ILE A 221 -20.78 6.93 -0.07
C ILE A 221 -19.48 6.50 -0.79
N TRP A 222 -19.10 5.23 -0.69
CA TRP A 222 -17.82 4.74 -1.21
C TRP A 222 -17.68 4.92 -2.73
N ARG A 223 -18.78 4.84 -3.49
CA ARG A 223 -18.77 5.01 -4.95
C ARG A 223 -18.39 6.43 -5.34
N GLU A 224 -19.01 7.43 -4.70
CA GLU A 224 -18.71 8.85 -4.90
C GLU A 224 -17.26 9.15 -4.56
N ARG A 225 -16.77 8.59 -3.45
CA ARG A 225 -15.37 8.72 -3.02
C ARG A 225 -14.40 8.09 -4.01
N ALA A 226 -14.65 6.86 -4.46
CA ALA A 226 -13.83 6.19 -5.45
C ALA A 226 -13.78 6.98 -6.76
N LEU A 227 -14.94 7.38 -7.30
CA LEU A 227 -15.05 8.06 -8.60
C LEU A 227 -14.30 9.41 -8.65
N LEU A 228 -13.96 10.00 -7.50
CA LEU A 228 -13.12 11.19 -7.45
C LEU A 228 -11.74 10.94 -8.08
N ALA A 229 -11.14 9.76 -7.91
CA ALA A 229 -9.89 9.41 -8.56
C ALA A 229 -9.99 9.56 -10.08
N LYS A 230 -11.10 9.13 -10.69
CA LYS A 230 -11.30 9.21 -12.14
C LYS A 230 -11.35 10.66 -12.65
N LYS A 231 -11.92 11.57 -11.85
CA LYS A 231 -11.97 13.01 -12.18
C LYS A 231 -10.58 13.62 -12.32
N PHE A 232 -9.61 13.12 -11.55
CA PHE A 232 -8.24 13.61 -11.50
C PHE A 232 -7.25 12.64 -12.17
N ASP A 233 -7.65 12.03 -13.30
CA ASP A 233 -6.81 11.13 -14.10
C ASP A 233 -6.10 10.05 -13.26
N GLY A 234 -6.85 9.49 -12.32
CA GLY A 234 -6.34 8.70 -11.22
C GLY A 234 -6.61 7.19 -11.27
N TRP A 235 -6.33 6.54 -10.14
CA TRP A 235 -6.50 5.11 -9.90
C TRP A 235 -7.25 4.84 -8.61
N THR A 236 -7.78 3.64 -8.47
CA THR A 236 -8.23 3.11 -7.18
C THR A 236 -7.52 1.80 -6.86
N ASP A 237 -7.22 1.56 -5.58
CA ASP A 237 -6.71 0.25 -5.14
C ASP A 237 -7.81 -0.65 -4.56
N LEU A 238 -7.58 -1.96 -4.60
CA LEU A 238 -8.41 -3.02 -4.06
C LEU A 238 -7.94 -3.48 -2.66
N ALA A 239 -6.98 -2.77 -2.08
CA ALA A 239 -6.40 -3.15 -0.79
C ALA A 239 -7.48 -3.12 0.28
N ALA A 240 -7.37 -3.95 1.31
CA ALA A 240 -8.34 -4.08 2.41
C ALA A 240 -9.81 -4.37 2.04
N VAL A 241 -10.21 -4.43 0.75
CA VAL A 241 -11.63 -4.59 0.36
C VAL A 241 -12.26 -5.83 1.01
N PRO A 242 -11.62 -7.03 1.03
CA PRO A 242 -12.14 -8.17 1.77
C PRO A 242 -12.33 -7.93 3.27
N LEU A 243 -11.38 -7.22 3.91
CA LEU A 243 -11.43 -6.89 5.33
C LEU A 243 -12.57 -5.89 5.65
N LEU A 244 -12.76 -4.90 4.78
CA LEU A 244 -13.79 -3.86 4.95
C LEU A 244 -15.20 -4.38 4.70
N SER A 245 -15.39 -5.48 3.96
CA SER A 245 -16.68 -6.17 3.86
C SER A 245 -17.21 -6.68 5.21
N GLY A 246 -16.39 -6.72 6.26
CA GLY A 246 -16.81 -6.97 7.63
C GLY A 246 -16.51 -8.40 8.12
N PRO A 247 -16.86 -8.72 9.37
CA PRO A 247 -16.42 -9.96 10.03
C PRO A 247 -17.04 -11.23 9.44
N GLU A 248 -18.17 -11.13 8.75
CA GLU A 248 -18.84 -12.26 8.09
C GLU A 248 -18.30 -12.52 6.67
N ALA A 249 -17.41 -11.65 6.17
CA ALA A 249 -16.82 -11.82 4.85
C ALA A 249 -15.86 -13.01 4.85
N GLU A 250 -16.16 -14.01 4.03
CA GLU A 250 -15.41 -15.27 3.97
C GLU A 250 -14.88 -15.53 2.55
N TYR A 251 -13.71 -16.16 2.46
CA TYR A 251 -13.07 -16.55 1.21
C TYR A 251 -13.98 -17.50 0.41
N PRO A 252 -14.19 -17.28 -0.90
CA PRO A 252 -13.41 -16.41 -1.79
C PRO A 252 -13.97 -14.98 -1.93
N TYR A 253 -14.62 -14.43 -0.91
CA TYR A 253 -15.09 -13.04 -0.80
C TYR A 253 -16.05 -12.60 -1.92
N PRO A 254 -17.23 -13.24 -2.07
CA PRO A 254 -18.15 -12.94 -3.17
C PRO A 254 -18.57 -11.46 -3.24
N GLU A 255 -18.76 -10.79 -2.10
CA GLU A 255 -19.07 -9.35 -2.08
C GLU A 255 -17.91 -8.49 -2.60
N ALA A 256 -16.68 -8.83 -2.20
CA ALA A 256 -15.49 -8.16 -2.71
C ALA A 256 -15.33 -8.39 -4.22
N GLN A 257 -15.72 -9.56 -4.75
CA GLN A 257 -15.69 -9.84 -6.19
C GLN A 257 -16.62 -8.88 -6.95
N GLU A 258 -17.81 -8.59 -6.41
CA GLU A 258 -18.72 -7.63 -7.01
C GLU A 258 -18.19 -6.18 -6.93
N ILE A 259 -17.44 -5.84 -5.88
CA ILE A 259 -16.71 -4.55 -5.80
C ILE A 259 -15.62 -4.48 -6.89
N VAL A 260 -14.88 -5.57 -7.12
CA VAL A 260 -13.89 -5.66 -8.22
C VAL A 260 -14.57 -5.49 -9.57
N ARG A 261 -15.70 -6.15 -9.80
CA ARG A 261 -16.50 -5.99 -11.03
C ARG A 261 -16.86 -4.53 -11.25
N TRP A 262 -17.44 -3.89 -10.23
CA TRP A 262 -17.81 -2.48 -10.29
C TRP A 262 -16.59 -1.58 -10.57
N ALA A 263 -15.47 -1.80 -9.87
CA ALA A 263 -14.27 -0.98 -10.07
C ALA A 263 -13.75 -1.09 -11.51
N VAL A 264 -13.70 -2.30 -12.07
CA VAL A 264 -13.26 -2.50 -13.46
C VAL A 264 -14.24 -1.88 -14.46
N GLU A 265 -15.56 -1.98 -14.22
CA GLU A 265 -16.58 -1.33 -15.06
C GLU A 265 -16.46 0.20 -15.06
N GLN A 266 -16.12 0.81 -13.92
CA GLN A 266 -16.03 2.26 -13.80
C GLN A 266 -14.68 2.84 -14.25
N PHE A 267 -13.58 2.13 -13.96
CA PHE A 267 -12.22 2.65 -14.15
C PHE A 267 -11.50 2.05 -15.36
N GLY A 268 -11.84 0.83 -15.76
CA GLY A 268 -10.98 0.00 -16.60
C GLY A 268 -9.91 -0.72 -15.77
N ALA A 269 -9.47 -1.88 -16.23
CA ALA A 269 -8.49 -2.71 -15.52
C ALA A 269 -7.10 -2.06 -15.41
N ASP A 270 -6.77 -1.12 -16.31
CA ASP A 270 -5.54 -0.31 -16.30
C ASP A 270 -5.53 0.79 -15.22
N ARG A 271 -6.66 1.01 -14.54
CA ARG A 271 -6.82 2.00 -13.46
C ARG A 271 -7.24 1.42 -12.11
N VAL A 272 -7.28 0.09 -12.00
CA VAL A 272 -7.56 -0.64 -10.77
C VAL A 272 -6.29 -1.35 -10.31
N LEU A 273 -5.84 -1.06 -9.10
CA LEU A 273 -4.61 -1.58 -8.53
C LEU A 273 -4.91 -2.69 -7.53
N TRP A 274 -4.35 -3.88 -7.70
CA TRP A 274 -4.34 -4.85 -6.62
C TRP A 274 -3.38 -4.41 -5.51
N GLY A 275 -3.78 -4.57 -4.25
CA GLY A 275 -2.94 -4.33 -3.09
C GLY A 275 -3.36 -5.22 -1.93
N SER A 276 -2.43 -5.53 -1.03
CA SER A 276 -2.69 -6.45 0.08
C SER A 276 -3.24 -5.74 1.32
N ASP A 277 -2.87 -4.49 1.55
CA ASP A 277 -2.96 -3.81 2.85
C ASP A 277 -2.24 -4.61 3.97
N TYR A 278 -1.06 -5.14 3.64
CA TYR A 278 -0.19 -5.84 4.59
C TYR A 278 0.33 -4.90 5.68
N PRO A 279 0.44 -5.35 6.95
CA PRO A 279 0.04 -6.65 7.48
C PRO A 279 -1.41 -6.80 7.99
N PRO A 280 -2.26 -5.76 8.20
CA PRO A 280 -3.57 -5.93 8.83
C PRO A 280 -4.47 -7.00 8.23
N THR A 281 -4.53 -7.11 6.91
CA THR A 281 -5.36 -8.10 6.21
C THR A 281 -4.92 -9.54 6.45
N LEU A 282 -3.69 -9.76 6.94
CA LEU A 282 -3.23 -11.08 7.32
C LEU A 282 -3.95 -11.68 8.53
N ASN A 283 -4.76 -10.90 9.25
CA ASN A 283 -5.63 -11.44 10.30
C ASN A 283 -6.78 -12.29 9.75
N SER A 284 -7.22 -12.02 8.52
CA SER A 284 -8.38 -12.68 7.89
C SER A 284 -8.00 -13.52 6.67
N SER A 285 -6.86 -13.24 6.03
CA SER A 285 -6.49 -13.87 4.76
C SER A 285 -4.99 -14.12 4.69
N THR A 286 -4.57 -15.24 4.10
CA THR A 286 -3.17 -15.36 3.72
C THR A 286 -2.83 -14.39 2.57
N TYR A 287 -1.57 -13.96 2.48
CA TYR A 287 -1.08 -13.13 1.37
C TYR A 287 -1.43 -13.76 0.00
N ARG A 288 -1.34 -15.10 -0.11
CA ARG A 288 -1.73 -15.85 -1.32
C ARG A 288 -3.22 -15.76 -1.63
N GLN A 289 -4.10 -15.82 -0.63
CA GLN A 289 -5.55 -15.69 -0.82
C GLN A 289 -5.92 -14.29 -1.33
N LEU A 290 -5.23 -13.24 -0.89
CA LEU A 290 -5.45 -11.88 -1.38
C LEU A 290 -5.17 -11.75 -2.90
N ILE A 291 -4.17 -12.48 -3.40
CA ILE A 291 -3.89 -12.59 -4.85
C ILE A 291 -4.96 -13.46 -5.54
N ASP A 292 -5.25 -14.64 -4.97
CA ASP A 292 -6.10 -15.65 -5.60
C ASP A 292 -7.58 -15.26 -5.67
N PHE A 293 -8.04 -14.42 -4.75
CA PHE A 293 -9.35 -13.79 -4.81
C PHE A 293 -9.58 -13.09 -6.17
N VAL A 294 -8.60 -12.37 -6.70
CA VAL A 294 -8.67 -11.78 -8.05
C VAL A 294 -8.32 -12.82 -9.11
N ARG A 295 -7.16 -13.47 -8.97
CA ARG A 295 -6.58 -14.34 -10.01
C ARG A 295 -7.48 -15.53 -10.36
N ARG A 296 -8.05 -16.19 -9.35
CA ARG A 296 -8.84 -17.43 -9.49
C ARG A 296 -10.33 -17.19 -9.35
N HIS A 297 -10.73 -16.28 -8.46
CA HIS A 297 -12.13 -16.16 -8.05
C HIS A 297 -12.89 -14.99 -8.67
N CYS A 298 -12.26 -14.17 -9.51
CA CYS A 298 -12.97 -13.23 -10.38
C CYS A 298 -13.06 -13.77 -11.83
N PRO A 299 -13.97 -14.72 -12.13
CA PRO A 299 -14.05 -15.36 -13.46
C PRO A 299 -14.60 -14.44 -14.55
N PHE A 300 -15.25 -13.33 -14.16
CA PHE A 300 -15.76 -12.31 -15.09
C PHE A 300 -14.64 -11.43 -15.68
N LEU A 301 -13.41 -11.54 -15.17
CA LEU A 301 -12.24 -10.86 -15.72
C LEU A 301 -11.55 -11.75 -16.76
N THR A 302 -11.22 -11.17 -17.90
CA THR A 302 -10.33 -11.81 -18.88
C THR A 302 -8.91 -11.96 -18.32
N PRO A 303 -8.08 -12.88 -18.86
CA PRO A 303 -6.68 -12.99 -18.45
C PRO A 303 -5.92 -11.66 -18.51
N ALA A 304 -6.06 -10.90 -19.60
CA ALA A 304 -5.41 -9.60 -19.74
C ALA A 304 -5.85 -8.56 -18.69
N GLN A 305 -7.13 -8.55 -18.30
CA GLN A 305 -7.60 -7.69 -17.22
C GLN A 305 -6.99 -8.09 -15.86
N LYS A 306 -6.87 -9.40 -15.60
CA LYS A 306 -6.22 -9.88 -14.38
C LYS A 306 -4.75 -9.46 -14.33
N ASP A 307 -4.04 -9.56 -15.44
CA ASP A 307 -2.62 -9.15 -15.52
C ASP A 307 -2.46 -7.64 -15.31
N GLN A 308 -3.38 -6.82 -15.83
CA GLN A 308 -3.40 -5.38 -15.54
C GLN A 308 -3.63 -5.09 -14.06
N ILE A 309 -4.65 -5.69 -13.46
CA ILE A 309 -5.03 -5.43 -12.06
C ILE A 309 -3.94 -5.92 -11.09
N LEU A 310 -3.40 -7.12 -11.33
CA LEU A 310 -2.40 -7.73 -10.44
C LEU A 310 -1.01 -7.09 -10.53
N GLY A 311 -0.72 -6.31 -11.57
CA GLY A 311 0.55 -5.58 -11.62
C GLY A 311 0.74 -4.60 -12.77
N GLY A 312 0.13 -4.81 -13.93
CA GLY A 312 0.31 -3.92 -15.09
C GLY A 312 -0.03 -2.45 -14.82
N ALA A 313 -1.15 -2.20 -14.14
CA ALA A 313 -1.60 -0.87 -13.75
C ALA A 313 -0.65 -0.22 -12.72
N ALA A 314 -0.20 -1.00 -11.73
CA ALA A 314 0.74 -0.53 -10.71
C ALA A 314 2.13 -0.23 -11.30
N GLU A 315 2.60 -1.03 -12.26
CA GLU A 315 3.81 -0.74 -13.04
C GLU A 315 3.69 0.54 -13.87
N ALA A 316 2.50 0.85 -14.39
CA ALA A 316 2.25 2.12 -15.08
C ALA A 316 2.38 3.31 -14.13
N VAL A 317 1.83 3.22 -12.92
CA VAL A 317 2.01 4.22 -11.86
C VAL A 317 3.50 4.40 -11.54
N ARG A 318 4.23 3.31 -11.31
CA ARG A 318 5.66 3.36 -11.02
C ARG A 318 6.42 4.10 -12.11
N ARG A 319 6.27 3.69 -13.38
CA ARG A 319 6.92 4.35 -14.53
C ARG A 319 6.55 5.82 -14.68
N ALA A 320 5.32 6.20 -14.35
CA ALA A 320 4.86 7.57 -14.45
C ALA A 320 5.50 8.50 -13.40
N PHE A 321 5.93 7.97 -12.25
CA PHE A 321 6.33 8.79 -11.10
C PHE A 321 7.68 8.45 -10.47
N THR A 322 8.46 7.51 -11.03
CA THR A 322 9.86 7.28 -10.61
C THR A 322 10.88 8.02 -11.48
N SER A 323 10.45 8.74 -12.51
CA SER A 323 11.30 9.58 -13.36
C SER A 323 11.57 10.97 -12.77
#